data_AF-A0A8T6LFT9-F1
#
_entry.id   AF-A0A8T6LFT9-F1
#
_cell.length_a   1.000
_cell.length_b   1.000
_cell.length_c   1.000
_cell.angle_alpha   90.00
_cell.angle_beta   90.00
_cell.angle_gamma   90.00
#
_symmetry.space_group_name_H-M   'P 1'
#
loop_
_entity.id
_entity.type
_entity.pdbx_description
1 polymer ?
#
loop_
_entity_poly.entity_id
_entity_poly.type
_entity_poly.pdbx_seq_one_letter_code
_entity_poly.pdbx_strand_id
1 'polypeptide(L)'
;MVEARGGLRLEVPLHGLVPATGPVREERRPAGRSFFPSDPPPLDSDLRGLRVDEAAARLQNVLDRAVVADVPELRLIHGKGTGALRAMVAELLEEDPRVREYRSGGVGEGGTGVTVVTLE
;
A
#
# COMPACT_ATOMS: atom_id res chain seq x y z
N MET A 1 41.73 4.50 -9.23
CA MET A 1 40.41 3.97 -9.60
C MET A 1 39.83 3.26 -8.38
N VAL A 2 38.61 3.63 -7.97
CA VAL A 2 37.92 3.03 -6.83
C VAL A 2 36.63 2.42 -7.35
N GLU A 3 36.37 1.16 -6.99
CA GLU A 3 35.14 0.46 -7.33
C GLU A 3 34.27 0.32 -6.09
N ALA A 4 33.08 0.93 -6.13
CA ALA A 4 32.11 0.86 -5.05
C ALA A 4 31.21 -0.36 -5.19
N ARG A 5 30.76 -0.93 -4.07
CA ARG A 5 29.77 -2.02 -4.06
C ARG A 5 28.50 -1.57 -4.81
N GLY A 6 28.19 -2.23 -5.92
CA GLY A 6 27.19 -1.79 -6.89
C GLY A 6 27.73 -1.60 -8.31
N GLY A 7 29.02 -1.87 -8.57
CA GLY A 7 29.61 -1.84 -9.91
C GLY A 7 29.92 -0.44 -10.45
N LEU A 8 29.81 0.58 -9.59
CA LEU A 8 30.15 1.96 -9.94
C LEU A 8 31.68 2.15 -9.85
N ARG A 9 32.31 2.46 -10.99
CA ARG A 9 33.73 2.82 -11.09
C ARG A 9 33.90 4.34 -11.09
N LEU A 10 34.72 4.85 -10.18
CA LEU A 10 35.04 6.27 -10.03
C LEU A 10 36.56 6.48 -10.03
N GLU A 11 37.03 7.53 -10.69
CA GLU A 11 38.42 7.99 -10.60
C GLU A 11 38.51 9.12 -9.58
N VAL A 12 39.16 8.85 -8.45
CA VAL A 12 39.28 9.80 -7.33
C VAL A 12 40.77 10.03 -7.05
N PRO A 13 41.20 11.29 -6.83
CA PRO A 13 42.59 11.60 -6.47
C PRO A 13 43.02 10.95 -5.14
N LEU A 14 44.18 10.30 -5.14
CA LEU A 14 44.67 9.49 -4.01
C LEU A 14 44.85 10.30 -2.71
N HIS A 15 45.15 11.60 -2.82
CA HIS A 15 45.40 12.45 -1.65
C HIS A 15 44.16 12.72 -0.79
N GLY A 16 42.96 12.44 -1.32
CA GLY A 16 41.69 12.59 -0.59
C GLY A 16 41.19 11.31 0.08
N LEU A 17 41.93 10.20 -0.02
CA LEU A 17 41.53 8.94 0.57
C LEU A 17 42.01 8.85 2.02
N VAL A 18 41.08 8.53 2.92
CA VAL A 18 41.38 8.22 4.32
C VAL A 18 41.05 6.76 4.62
N PRO A 19 41.86 6.06 5.46
CA PRO A 19 41.56 4.69 5.86
C PRO A 19 40.21 4.65 6.60
N ALA A 20 39.35 3.71 6.24
CA ALA A 20 38.11 3.45 6.97
C ALA A 20 38.44 2.76 8.31
N THR A 21 38.83 3.53 9.32
CA THR A 21 39.06 3.03 10.68
C THR A 21 37.77 3.13 11.48
N GLY A 22 36.99 2.06 11.43
CA GLY A 22 35.73 1.90 12.14
C GLY A 22 34.74 1.11 11.29
N PRO A 23 33.78 0.38 11.89
CA PRO A 23 32.67 -0.11 11.09
C PRO A 23 32.07 1.12 10.41
N VAL A 24 31.99 1.08 9.08
CA VAL A 24 31.14 2.01 8.34
C VAL A 24 29.76 1.69 8.86
N ARG A 25 29.30 2.45 9.87
CA ARG A 25 27.89 2.48 10.21
C ARG A 25 27.30 3.02 8.93
N GLU A 26 26.72 2.12 8.14
CA GLU A 26 25.71 2.49 7.18
C GLU A 26 24.69 3.25 8.02
N GLU A 27 24.85 4.57 8.10
CA GLU A 27 23.71 5.43 8.07
C GLU A 27 22.93 4.92 6.88
N ARG A 28 21.89 4.14 7.19
CA ARG A 28 20.82 3.85 6.27
C ARG A 28 20.25 5.21 5.89
N ARG A 29 20.92 5.92 4.99
CA ARG A 29 20.26 6.82 4.07
C ARG A 29 19.22 5.89 3.45
N PRO A 30 17.91 6.12 3.66
CA PRO A 30 16.92 5.32 2.97
C PRO A 30 17.23 5.48 1.48
N ALA A 31 17.86 4.44 0.93
CA ALA A 31 18.20 4.34 -0.46
C ALA A 31 16.86 4.24 -1.17
N GLY A 32 16.42 5.36 -1.75
CA GLY A 32 15.07 5.51 -2.23
C GLY A 32 14.10 5.63 -1.05
N ARG A 33 13.50 6.81 -0.88
CA ARG A 33 12.11 6.79 -0.44
C ARG A 33 11.40 6.07 -1.58
N SER A 34 11.16 4.77 -1.42
CA SER A 34 10.20 4.07 -2.25
C SER A 34 8.97 4.97 -2.32
N PHE A 35 8.44 5.19 -3.52
CA PHE A 35 7.23 5.99 -3.73
C PHE A 35 6.00 5.37 -3.02
N PHE A 36 6.20 4.24 -2.35
CA PHE A 36 5.23 3.55 -1.53
C PHE A 36 5.20 4.19 -0.13
N PRO A 37 4.11 4.88 0.25
CA PRO A 37 3.91 5.22 1.66
C PRO A 37 3.99 3.95 2.49
N SER A 38 4.93 3.93 3.44
CA SER A 38 5.24 2.78 4.31
C SER A 38 4.19 2.54 5.39
N ASP A 39 3.26 3.48 5.57
CA ASP A 39 2.26 3.36 6.62
C ASP A 39 1.11 2.47 6.14
N PRO A 40 0.70 1.46 6.94
CA PRO A 40 -0.47 0.67 6.64
C PRO A 40 -1.68 1.58 6.41
N PRO A 41 -2.58 1.24 5.46
CA PRO A 41 -3.83 1.97 5.34
C PRO A 41 -4.62 1.79 6.66
N PRO A 42 -5.50 2.74 7.01
CA PRO A 42 -6.48 2.49 8.06
C PRO A 42 -7.29 1.23 7.71
N LEU A 43 -7.61 0.42 8.72
CA LEU A 43 -8.45 -0.78 8.55
C LEU A 43 -9.81 -0.42 7.93
N ASP A 44 -10.33 0.78 8.25
CA ASP A 44 -11.55 1.33 7.70
C ASP A 44 -11.23 2.36 6.61
N SER A 45 -11.64 2.08 5.37
CA SER A 45 -11.55 3.02 4.25
C SER A 45 -12.92 3.57 3.87
N ASP A 46 -13.07 4.89 3.99
CA ASP A 46 -14.29 5.59 3.58
C ASP A 46 -14.27 5.93 2.09
N LEU A 47 -15.29 5.47 1.38
CA LEU A 47 -15.53 5.72 -0.05
C LEU A 47 -16.78 6.59 -0.28
N ARG A 48 -17.49 6.99 0.79
CA ARG A 48 -18.74 7.75 0.67
C ARG A 48 -18.46 9.14 0.10
N GLY A 49 -19.40 9.62 -0.70
CA GLY A 49 -19.33 10.96 -1.30
C GLY A 49 -18.37 11.05 -2.50
N LEU A 50 -17.58 10.00 -2.76
CA LEU A 50 -16.79 9.89 -3.97
C LEU A 50 -17.65 9.49 -5.16
N ARG A 51 -17.26 9.93 -6.34
CA ARG A 51 -17.76 9.37 -7.60
C ARG A 51 -17.23 7.94 -7.78
N VAL A 52 -17.88 7.19 -8.66
CA VAL A 52 -17.58 5.76 -8.88
C VAL A 52 -16.12 5.56 -9.31
N ASP A 53 -15.65 6.39 -10.24
CA ASP A 53 -14.27 6.42 -10.75
C ASP A 53 -13.25 6.80 -9.67
N GLU A 54 -13.56 7.82 -8.86
CA GLU A 54 -12.71 8.24 -7.73
C GLU A 54 -12.60 7.14 -6.67
N ALA A 55 -13.73 6.50 -6.35
CA ALA A 55 -13.79 5.42 -5.37
C ALA A 55 -13.07 4.16 -5.86
N ALA A 56 -13.15 3.84 -7.16
CA ALA A 56 -12.41 2.73 -7.77
C ALA A 56 -10.90 2.93 -7.63
N ALA A 57 -10.40 4.11 -8.01
CA ALA A 57 -8.98 4.45 -7.87
C ALA A 57 -8.53 4.42 -6.39
N ARG A 58 -9.39 4.92 -5.48
CA ARG A 58 -9.11 4.89 -4.05
C ARG A 58 -9.05 3.46 -3.52
N LEU A 59 -9.98 2.58 -3.91
CA LEU A 59 -10.01 1.19 -3.50
C LEU A 59 -8.75 0.45 -3.95
N GLN A 60 -8.36 0.58 -5.21
CA GLN A 60 -7.13 -0.03 -5.74
C GLN A 60 -5.91 0.38 -4.91
N ASN A 61 -5.78 1.67 -4.61
CA ASN A 61 -4.69 2.16 -3.77
C ASN A 61 -4.72 1.62 -2.32
N VAL A 62 -5.90 1.41 -1.74
CA VAL A 62 -6.01 0.78 -0.41
C VAL A 62 -5.54 -0.66 -0.46
N LEU A 63 -6.00 -1.44 -1.46
CA LEU A 63 -5.62 -2.84 -1.62
C LEU A 63 -4.11 -2.98 -1.82
N ASP A 64 -3.50 -2.15 -2.67
CA ASP A 64 -2.05 -2.10 -2.87
C ASP A 64 -1.31 -1.93 -1.54
N ARG A 65 -1.73 -0.94 -0.74
CA ARG A 65 -1.09 -0.61 0.54
C ARG A 65 -1.33 -1.67 1.60
N ALA A 66 -2.49 -2.30 1.61
CA ALA A 66 -2.84 -3.33 2.57
C ALA A 66 -2.03 -4.60 2.34
N VAL A 67 -1.86 -5.01 1.07
CA VAL A 67 -1.00 -6.14 0.72
C VAL A 67 0.45 -5.87 1.08
N VAL A 68 0.98 -4.69 0.76
CA VAL A 68 2.37 -4.33 1.12
C VAL A 68 2.58 -4.28 2.63
N ALA A 69 1.54 -3.91 3.39
CA ALA A 69 1.60 -3.80 4.83
C ALA A 69 1.15 -5.07 5.58
N ASP A 70 0.90 -6.18 4.87
CA ASP A 70 0.45 -7.46 5.43
C ASP A 70 -0.81 -7.31 6.31
N VAL A 71 -1.73 -6.45 5.88
CA VAL A 71 -3.01 -6.23 6.56
C VAL A 71 -3.98 -7.33 6.10
N PRO A 72 -4.42 -8.23 6.99
CA PRO A 72 -5.20 -9.41 6.59
C PRO A 72 -6.65 -9.08 6.24
N GLU A 73 -7.21 -7.99 6.80
CA GLU A 73 -8.62 -7.63 6.65
C GLU A 73 -8.80 -6.10 6.53
N LEU A 74 -9.72 -5.69 5.66
CA LEU A 74 -10.13 -4.31 5.45
C LEU A 74 -11.65 -4.15 5.49
N ARG A 75 -12.09 -2.98 5.92
CA ARG A 75 -13.49 -2.55 5.93
C ARG A 75 -13.69 -1.38 4.98
N LEU A 76 -14.45 -1.59 3.91
CA LEU A 76 -14.75 -0.60 2.88
C LEU A 76 -16.13 0.02 3.13
N ILE A 77 -16.16 1.29 3.51
CA ILE A 77 -17.39 2.02 3.81
C ILE A 77 -17.86 2.76 2.56
N HIS A 78 -18.75 2.14 1.79
CA HIS A 78 -19.33 2.74 0.57
C HIS A 78 -20.73 3.34 0.81
N GLY A 79 -21.34 3.06 1.97
CA GLY A 79 -22.70 3.48 2.29
C GLY A 79 -23.77 2.64 1.58
N LYS A 80 -25.04 2.89 1.92
CA LYS A 80 -26.18 2.13 1.37
C LYS A 80 -26.68 2.75 0.07
N GLY A 81 -27.03 4.04 0.11
CA GLY A 81 -27.33 4.89 -1.05
C GLY A 81 -28.16 4.20 -2.16
N THR A 82 -27.80 4.48 -3.40
CA THR A 82 -28.33 3.82 -4.60
C THR A 82 -27.70 2.44 -4.87
N GLY A 83 -26.71 2.05 -4.07
CA GLY A 83 -25.92 0.83 -4.29
C GLY A 83 -24.85 0.93 -5.39
N ALA A 84 -24.68 2.08 -6.06
CA ALA A 84 -23.70 2.24 -7.14
C ALA A 84 -22.26 1.94 -6.69
N LEU A 85 -21.84 2.51 -5.54
CA LEU A 85 -20.51 2.23 -4.98
C LEU A 85 -20.38 0.78 -4.49
N ARG A 86 -21.46 0.20 -3.96
CA ARG A 86 -21.47 -1.22 -3.56
C ARG A 86 -21.26 -2.15 -4.76
N ALA A 87 -21.92 -1.86 -5.88
CA ALA A 87 -21.80 -2.64 -7.11
C ALA A 87 -20.37 -2.56 -7.66
N MET A 88 -19.82 -1.34 -7.80
CA MET A 88 -18.44 -1.15 -8.26
C MET A 88 -17.41 -1.81 -7.32
N VAL A 89 -17.60 -1.72 -6.01
CA VAL A 89 -16.72 -2.39 -5.04
C VAL A 89 -16.78 -3.91 -5.24
N ALA A 90 -17.97 -4.48 -5.40
CA ALA A 90 -18.12 -5.92 -5.61
C ALA A 90 -17.44 -6.38 -6.92
N GLU A 91 -17.64 -5.64 -8.02
CA GLU A 91 -17.02 -5.93 -9.32
C GLU A 91 -15.48 -5.92 -9.22
N LEU A 92 -14.90 -4.87 -8.63
CA LEU A 92 -13.44 -4.78 -8.47
C LEU A 92 -12.87 -5.88 -7.58
N LEU A 93 -13.56 -6.24 -6.49
CA LEU A 93 -13.07 -7.28 -5.58
C LEU A 93 -13.18 -8.68 -6.18
N GLU A 94 -14.16 -8.93 -7.04
CA GLU A 94 -14.32 -10.21 -7.73
C GLU A 94 -13.22 -10.46 -8.77
N GLU A 95 -12.69 -9.40 -9.39
CA GLU A 95 -11.62 -9.47 -10.40
C GLU A 95 -10.20 -9.42 -9.79
N ASP A 96 -10.06 -9.04 -8.51
CA ASP A 96 -8.76 -8.80 -7.89
C ASP A 96 -8.16 -10.08 -7.27
N PRO A 97 -7.03 -10.60 -7.78
CA PRO A 97 -6.45 -11.85 -7.30
C PRO A 97 -5.87 -11.78 -5.88
N ARG A 98 -5.75 -10.57 -5.30
CA ARG A 98 -5.23 -10.37 -3.94
C ARG A 98 -6.30 -10.56 -2.88
N VAL A 99 -7.57 -10.62 -3.31
CA VAL A 99 -8.73 -10.79 -2.44
C VAL A 99 -8.99 -12.28 -2.27
N ARG A 100 -8.88 -12.77 -1.04
CA ARG A 100 -9.19 -14.15 -0.68
C ARG A 100 -10.70 -14.38 -0.61
N GLU A 101 -11.40 -13.47 0.08
CA GLU A 101 -12.85 -13.48 0.21
C GLU A 101 -13.36 -12.08 0.58
N TYR A 102 -14.62 -11.81 0.27
CA TYR A 102 -15.30 -10.60 0.73
C TYR A 102 -16.75 -10.88 1.07
N ARG A 103 -17.29 -10.10 2.01
CA ARG A 103 -18.68 -10.19 2.45
C ARG A 103 -19.24 -8.82 2.79
N SER A 104 -20.56 -8.71 2.82
CA SER A 104 -21.20 -7.55 3.46
C SER A 104 -20.90 -7.52 4.96
N GLY A 105 -20.86 -6.31 5.53
CA GLY A 105 -20.70 -6.10 6.96
C GLY A 105 -21.84 -6.74 7.74
N GLY A 106 -21.51 -7.32 8.89
CA GLY A 106 -22.43 -7.91 9.84
C GLY A 106 -23.04 -6.89 10.80
N VAL A 107 -23.65 -7.41 11.87
CA VAL A 107 -24.21 -6.60 12.96
C VAL A 107 -23.07 -5.90 13.71
N GLY A 108 -23.18 -4.57 13.87
CA GLY A 108 -22.12 -3.76 14.49
C GLY A 108 -21.01 -3.29 13.52
N GLU A 109 -20.96 -3.85 12.32
CA GLU A 109 -19.93 -3.53 11.31
C GLU A 109 -20.38 -2.50 10.26
N GLY A 110 -21.67 -2.12 10.25
CA GLY A 110 -22.26 -1.20 9.27
C GLY A 110 -23.22 -1.84 8.26
N GLY A 111 -23.42 -3.17 8.34
CA GLY A 111 -24.39 -3.88 7.52
C GLY A 111 -24.07 -3.80 6.03
N THR A 112 -25.11 -3.70 5.20
CA THR A 112 -25.01 -3.56 3.73
C THR A 112 -24.31 -2.30 3.23
N GLY A 113 -23.98 -1.35 4.12
CA GLY A 113 -23.23 -0.14 3.76
C GLY A 113 -21.71 -0.30 3.87
N VAL A 114 -21.26 -1.47 4.31
CA VAL A 114 -19.85 -1.81 4.49
C VAL A 114 -19.58 -3.15 3.82
N THR A 115 -18.43 -3.28 3.18
CA THR A 115 -17.89 -4.55 2.69
C THR A 115 -16.62 -4.87 3.45
N VAL A 116 -16.54 -6.09 4.00
CA VAL A 116 -15.36 -6.61 4.68
C VAL A 116 -14.62 -7.49 3.69
N VAL A 117 -13.32 -7.27 3.55
CA VAL A 117 -12.43 -7.92 2.59
C VAL A 117 -11.30 -8.59 3.33
N THR A 118 -11.09 -9.88 3.09
CA THR A 118 -9.92 -10.64 3.55
C THR A 118 -8.93 -10.74 2.40
N LEU A 119 -7.66 -10.43 2.66
CA LEU A 119 -6.58 -10.50 1.68
C LEU A 119 -5.77 -11.79 1.84
N GLU A 120 -5.04 -12.18 0.80
CA GLU A 120 -4.10 -13.32 0.83
C GLU A 120 -2.79 -13.03 1.56
#